data_AF-A0A1B6KS19-F1
#
_entry.id   AF-A0A1B6KS19-F1
#
_cell.length_a   1.000
_cell.length_b   1.000
_cell.length_c   1.000
_cell.angle_alpha   90.00
_cell.angle_beta   90.00
_cell.angle_gamma   90.00
#
_symmetry.space_group_name_H-M   'P 1'
#
loop_
_entity.id
_entity.type
_entity.pdbx_description
1 polymer ?
#
loop_
_entity_poly.entity_id
_entity_poly.type
_entity_poly.pdbx_seq_one_letter_code
_entity_poly.pdbx_strand_id
1 'polypeptide(L)'
;CLVCNNPEVPMASIKLSSIKIDSKFTTTTQIVKLVGSHTISKITLRIGDLKRTKMVRTINIYYNNRTVQAVVELKNKPAMWHKAKKVSLVSSQTEVKMEFPLPIVACNLMIEYADFYENLQASSESLQCPRCSSSVPANPGVCANCGENVFQCHKCRAINYDEKDPFLCHACGFCKYAKFDYTLTGRPCCAVDPIESDEDRKKAITTINNHLEKADRVYKQLVGNKPTLEMLLVKISEHRLDRSGEETTTQASSSTAVVNQVNRAIQLLAQRYCGDCKNSFDELSRIIQRVHACRRELVAYDRVQLEQSRGGRSGSTAGLGAASCSRQEPGTITANAHPSAGRCYGCASAATEHCLTLLRALAVTPTSRKVLCAQGLIQELVEFNLRKGTVQVQEEVRQLLCMVTRDNPEATEALCSLIMERISVTMRGHGTVDLGYSVRPEISLLAALIQKEDSCWELKLRSVMQLFLMASKDNKSPVVMESVLLPCLKILQSLIKPDQPGSKKNKDKTLDVLATLRPTEGVHVDRNKWLERDPNHTFEAWRRKMYSKDAEIPPVKPATKEEVRSHYLMEKYAKR
;
A
#
# COMPACT_ATOMS: atom_id res chain seq x y z
N CYS A 1 -12.74 8.51 -11.76
CA CYS A 1 -11.94 9.71 -12.05
C CYS A 1 -10.62 9.24 -12.65
N LEU A 2 -9.94 10.11 -13.40
CA LEU A 2 -8.64 9.81 -14.04
C LEU A 2 -7.56 9.38 -13.04
N VAL A 3 -7.66 9.81 -11.78
CA VAL A 3 -6.78 9.43 -10.66
C VAL A 3 -7.14 8.03 -10.12
N CYS A 4 -8.43 7.72 -9.92
CA CYS A 4 -8.93 6.39 -9.51
C CYS A 4 -8.62 5.28 -10.52
N ASN A 5 -8.79 5.56 -11.82
CA ASN A 5 -8.56 4.60 -12.92
C ASN A 5 -7.10 4.53 -13.35
N ASN A 6 -6.23 5.28 -12.67
CA ASN A 6 -4.81 5.13 -12.75
C ASN A 6 -4.36 4.63 -11.38
N PRO A 7 -4.52 3.32 -11.06
CA PRO A 7 -3.72 2.79 -9.97
C PRO A 7 -2.29 3.15 -10.36
N GLU A 8 -1.61 3.97 -9.57
CA GLU A 8 -0.20 4.21 -9.80
C GLU A 8 0.46 2.84 -9.68
N VAL A 9 0.62 2.17 -10.82
CA VAL A 9 1.22 0.84 -10.85
C VAL A 9 2.59 1.04 -10.24
N PRO A 10 2.88 0.43 -9.09
CA PRO A 10 4.15 0.67 -8.44
C PRO A 10 5.27 0.25 -9.41
N MET A 11 6.40 0.95 -9.34
CA MET A 11 7.57 0.53 -10.11
C MET A 11 7.93 -0.90 -9.71
N ALA A 12 8.00 -1.78 -10.71
CA ALA A 12 8.32 -3.19 -10.50
C ALA A 12 9.67 -3.52 -11.11
N SER A 13 10.30 -4.58 -10.61
CA SER A 13 11.49 -5.16 -11.20
C SER A 13 11.09 -6.08 -12.34
N ILE A 14 11.42 -5.71 -13.58
CA ILE A 14 11.01 -6.37 -14.83
C ILE A 14 12.26 -6.86 -15.56
N LYS A 15 12.34 -8.15 -15.89
CA LYS A 15 13.43 -8.66 -16.73
C LYS A 15 13.26 -8.14 -18.16
N LEU A 16 14.31 -7.61 -18.78
CA LEU A 16 14.21 -7.09 -20.16
C LEU A 16 13.71 -8.16 -21.13
N SER A 17 14.09 -9.43 -20.90
CA SER A 17 13.63 -10.57 -21.71
C SER A 17 12.13 -10.84 -21.62
N SER A 18 11.45 -10.49 -20.52
CA SER A 18 10.00 -10.75 -20.37
C SER A 18 9.13 -9.73 -21.09
N ILE A 19 9.68 -8.56 -21.42
CA ILE A 19 8.97 -7.50 -22.15
C ILE A 19 9.58 -7.22 -23.54
N LYS A 20 10.47 -8.10 -24.01
CA LYS A 20 11.05 -8.02 -25.34
C LYS A 20 10.12 -8.70 -26.36
N ILE A 21 9.75 -7.99 -27.42
CA ILE A 21 9.12 -8.59 -28.61
C ILE A 21 10.20 -9.12 -29.55
N ASP A 22 11.13 -8.25 -29.95
CA ASP A 22 12.15 -8.56 -30.96
C ASP A 22 13.46 -7.83 -30.63
N SER A 23 14.57 -8.32 -31.18
CA SER A 23 15.89 -7.73 -31.03
C SER A 23 16.74 -7.86 -32.29
N LYS A 24 17.54 -6.82 -32.57
CA LYS A 24 18.59 -6.85 -33.59
C LYS A 24 19.92 -6.49 -32.97
N PHE A 25 20.98 -6.98 -33.59
CA PHE A 25 22.33 -6.82 -33.10
C PHE A 25 23.22 -6.24 -34.20
N THR A 26 24.14 -5.38 -33.80
CA THR A 26 25.37 -5.12 -34.56
C THR A 26 26.52 -5.80 -33.84
N THR A 27 27.76 -5.53 -34.24
CA THR A 27 28.93 -6.07 -33.56
C THR A 27 29.14 -5.47 -32.17
N THR A 28 28.55 -4.31 -31.88
CA THR A 28 28.69 -3.59 -30.61
C THR A 28 27.39 -3.06 -30.03
N THR A 29 26.24 -3.26 -30.69
CA THR A 29 24.95 -2.78 -30.18
C THR A 29 23.88 -3.86 -30.14
N GLN A 30 23.01 -3.76 -29.14
CA GLN A 30 21.79 -4.53 -28.99
C GLN A 30 20.60 -3.59 -29.03
N ILE A 31 19.74 -3.74 -30.03
CA ILE A 31 18.50 -2.99 -30.20
C ILE A 31 17.33 -3.89 -29.80
N VAL A 32 16.45 -3.39 -28.95
CA VAL A 32 15.34 -4.15 -28.36
C VAL A 32 14.03 -3.38 -28.55
N LYS A 33 13.03 -4.04 -29.16
CA LYS A 33 11.65 -3.56 -29.22
C LYS A 33 10.87 -4.11 -28.02
N LEU A 34 10.23 -3.23 -27.25
CA LEU A 34 9.44 -3.61 -26.08
C LEU A 34 8.00 -3.96 -26.45
N VAL A 35 7.31 -4.72 -25.58
CA VAL A 35 5.89 -5.09 -25.73
C VAL A 35 4.96 -3.88 -25.78
N GLY A 36 5.39 -2.77 -25.17
CA GLY A 36 4.68 -1.50 -25.19
C GLY A 36 5.54 -0.41 -24.56
N SER A 37 4.92 0.75 -24.31
CA SER A 37 5.61 1.86 -23.65
C SER A 37 5.79 1.60 -22.16
N HIS A 38 7.00 1.81 -21.66
CA HIS A 38 7.34 1.64 -20.26
C HIS A 38 7.99 2.90 -19.71
N THR A 39 7.58 3.32 -18.52
CA THR A 39 8.32 4.30 -17.73
C THR A 39 9.40 3.56 -16.95
N ILE A 40 10.67 3.92 -17.15
CA ILE A 40 11.83 3.24 -16.57
C ILE A 40 12.61 4.23 -15.73
N SER A 41 12.84 3.89 -14.46
CA SER A 41 13.60 4.70 -13.49
C SER A 41 15.04 4.20 -13.31
N LYS A 42 15.28 2.91 -13.53
CA LYS A 42 16.59 2.29 -13.35
C LYS A 42 16.76 1.07 -14.26
N ILE A 43 17.98 0.85 -14.72
CA ILE A 43 18.41 -0.38 -15.39
C ILE A 43 19.54 -0.99 -14.55
N THR A 44 19.41 -2.26 -14.20
CA THR A 44 20.45 -3.04 -13.54
C THR A 44 20.97 -4.07 -14.53
N LEU A 45 22.26 -4.04 -14.78
CA LEU A 45 22.98 -5.01 -15.60
C LEU A 45 23.77 -5.95 -14.69
N ARG A 46 23.61 -7.25 -14.90
CA ARG A 46 24.49 -8.30 -14.36
C ARG A 46 25.27 -8.93 -15.50
N ILE A 47 26.57 -9.06 -15.31
CA ILE A 47 27.52 -9.63 -16.28
C ILE A 47 28.01 -10.97 -15.74
N GLY A 48 27.63 -12.05 -16.43
CA GLY A 48 28.11 -13.42 -16.17
C GLY A 48 29.21 -13.84 -17.15
N ASP A 49 29.89 -14.95 -16.86
CA ASP A 49 30.89 -15.59 -17.73
C ASP A 49 32.01 -14.66 -18.26
N LEU A 50 32.34 -13.61 -17.49
CA LEU A 50 33.26 -12.55 -17.91
C LEU A 50 34.67 -13.09 -18.18
N LYS A 51 35.17 -12.89 -19.40
CA LYS A 51 36.52 -13.25 -19.84
C LYS A 51 37.45 -12.05 -19.73
N ARG A 52 38.66 -12.26 -19.19
CA ARG A 52 39.68 -11.21 -18.99
C ARG A 52 40.32 -10.70 -20.29
N THR A 53 40.13 -11.42 -21.40
CA THR A 53 40.72 -11.07 -22.72
C THR A 53 40.14 -9.79 -23.29
N LYS A 54 38.82 -9.57 -23.13
CA LYS A 54 38.11 -8.37 -23.57
C LYS A 54 36.93 -8.11 -22.64
N MET A 55 36.94 -6.97 -21.97
CA MET A 55 35.88 -6.56 -21.03
C MET A 55 35.32 -5.21 -21.43
N VAL A 56 34.01 -4.98 -21.29
CA VAL A 56 33.44 -3.66 -21.63
C VAL A 56 33.86 -2.61 -20.60
N ARG A 57 34.32 -1.46 -21.09
CA ARG A 57 34.66 -0.26 -20.32
C ARG A 57 33.52 0.75 -20.32
N THR A 58 32.85 0.96 -21.45
CA THR A 58 31.80 1.98 -21.55
C THR A 58 30.55 1.40 -22.19
N ILE A 59 29.39 1.63 -21.56
CA ILE A 59 28.07 1.30 -22.08
C ILE A 59 27.27 2.60 -22.23
N ASN A 60 26.70 2.82 -23.41
CA ASN A 60 25.71 3.87 -23.66
C ASN A 60 24.31 3.25 -23.76
N ILE A 61 23.35 3.85 -23.05
CA ILE A 61 21.94 3.49 -23.13
C ILE A 61 21.23 4.58 -23.93
N TYR A 62 20.54 4.17 -24.98
CA TYR A 62 19.63 5.01 -25.76
C TYR A 62 18.22 4.45 -25.69
N TYR A 63 17.25 5.34 -25.87
CA TYR A 63 15.84 4.99 -25.91
C TYR A 63 15.14 5.72 -27.05
N ASN A 64 14.03 5.14 -27.48
CA ASN A 64 13.09 5.75 -28.39
C ASN A 64 11.69 5.51 -27.81
N ASN A 65 10.88 6.57 -27.76
CA ASN A 65 9.52 6.54 -27.20
C ASN A 65 8.45 6.25 -28.25
N ARG A 66 8.82 6.11 -29.54
CA ARG A 66 7.88 5.85 -30.64
C ARG A 66 7.64 4.37 -30.87
N THR A 67 6.42 4.01 -31.25
CA THR A 67 6.13 2.63 -31.64
C THR A 67 6.57 2.35 -33.08
N VAL A 68 7.23 1.22 -33.32
CA VAL A 68 7.66 0.79 -34.67
C VAL A 68 7.08 -0.59 -34.99
N GLN A 69 6.85 -0.88 -36.27
CA GLN A 69 6.33 -2.20 -36.67
C GLN A 69 7.42 -3.26 -36.54
N ALA A 70 8.61 -2.99 -37.08
CA ALA A 70 9.76 -3.87 -36.95
C ALA A 70 10.98 -3.14 -36.36
N VAL A 71 11.75 -3.84 -35.52
CA VAL A 71 12.98 -3.31 -34.90
C VAL A 71 14.06 -2.94 -35.95
N VAL A 72 13.99 -3.51 -37.15
CA VAL A 72 14.92 -3.21 -38.26
C VAL A 72 14.81 -1.75 -38.71
N GLU A 73 13.64 -1.11 -38.56
CA GLU A 73 13.42 0.28 -38.93
C GLU A 73 14.25 1.26 -38.11
N LEU A 74 14.69 0.86 -36.91
CA LEU A 74 15.51 1.63 -35.99
C LEU A 74 17.01 1.45 -36.23
N LYS A 75 17.41 0.41 -36.97
CA LYS A 75 18.82 0.11 -37.24
C LYS A 75 19.39 1.21 -38.14
N ASN A 76 20.59 1.69 -37.81
CA ASN A 76 21.32 2.73 -38.56
C ASN A 76 20.58 4.08 -38.71
N LYS A 77 19.62 4.38 -37.84
CA LYS A 77 18.92 5.68 -37.81
C LYS A 77 19.20 6.44 -36.51
N PRO A 78 20.36 7.11 -36.37
CA PRO A 78 20.76 7.74 -35.11
C PRO A 78 19.80 8.86 -34.67
N ALA A 79 19.15 9.56 -35.60
CA ALA A 79 18.20 10.63 -35.30
C ALA A 79 16.95 10.16 -34.53
N MET A 80 16.64 8.86 -34.54
CA MET A 80 15.51 8.30 -33.81
C MET A 80 15.85 7.95 -32.35
N TRP A 81 17.10 8.08 -31.93
CA TRP A 81 17.57 7.64 -30.62
C TRP A 81 17.91 8.82 -29.71
N HIS A 82 17.39 8.79 -28.48
CA HIS A 82 17.79 9.71 -27.42
C HIS A 82 18.76 9.02 -26.48
N LYS A 83 19.89 9.66 -26.18
CA LYS A 83 20.86 9.13 -25.22
C LYS A 83 20.34 9.31 -23.79
N ALA A 84 20.02 8.22 -23.11
CA ALA A 84 19.57 8.25 -21.72
C ALA A 84 20.73 8.39 -20.74
N LYS A 85 21.78 7.58 -20.89
CA LYS A 85 22.91 7.55 -19.96
C LYS A 85 24.15 6.92 -20.58
N LYS A 86 25.33 7.45 -20.21
CA LYS A 86 26.63 6.82 -20.43
C LYS A 86 27.13 6.31 -19.08
N VAL A 87 27.62 5.06 -19.05
CA VAL A 87 28.16 4.44 -17.83
C VAL A 87 29.52 3.85 -18.13
N SER A 88 30.46 4.10 -17.24
CA SER A 88 31.81 3.52 -17.29
C SER A 88 31.92 2.42 -16.24
N LEU A 89 32.58 1.32 -16.62
CA LEU A 89 32.80 0.14 -15.82
C LEU A 89 34.28 0.03 -15.46
N VAL A 90 34.54 -0.53 -14.29
CA VAL A 90 35.88 -0.94 -13.87
C VAL A 90 36.18 -2.33 -14.45
N SER A 91 37.46 -2.64 -14.69
CA SER A 91 37.90 -3.98 -15.05
C SER A 91 37.36 -5.04 -14.08
N SER A 92 36.88 -6.16 -14.60
CA SER A 92 36.28 -7.26 -13.83
C SER A 92 34.98 -6.93 -13.06
N GLN A 93 34.33 -5.79 -13.34
CA GLN A 93 33.03 -5.46 -12.74
C GLN A 93 31.90 -6.36 -13.28
N THR A 94 31.10 -6.94 -12.38
CA THR A 94 30.04 -7.91 -12.72
C THR A 94 28.61 -7.40 -12.51
N GLU A 95 28.43 -6.25 -11.86
CA GLU A 95 27.12 -5.61 -11.68
C GLU A 95 27.21 -4.10 -11.89
N VAL A 96 26.23 -3.54 -12.60
CA VAL A 96 26.13 -2.11 -12.90
C VAL A 96 24.69 -1.64 -12.67
N LYS A 97 24.53 -0.57 -11.89
CA LYS A 97 23.23 0.07 -11.64
C LYS A 97 23.20 1.41 -12.37
N MET A 98 22.25 1.57 -13.28
CA MET A 98 22.08 2.74 -14.13
C MET A 98 20.78 3.43 -13.73
N GLU A 99 20.87 4.42 -12.85
CA GLU A 99 19.70 5.16 -12.33
C GLU A 99 19.45 6.43 -13.13
N PHE A 100 18.19 6.73 -13.43
CA PHE A 100 17.78 7.93 -14.14
C PHE A 100 17.20 8.95 -13.16
N PRO A 101 17.72 10.19 -13.10
CA PRO A 101 17.17 11.24 -12.24
C PRO A 101 15.71 11.54 -12.55
N LEU A 102 15.36 11.48 -13.84
CA LEU A 102 14.00 11.54 -14.34
C LEU A 102 13.67 10.23 -15.05
N PRO A 103 12.57 9.53 -14.71
CA PRO A 103 12.18 8.32 -15.40
C PRO A 103 11.98 8.56 -16.90
N ILE A 104 12.58 7.71 -17.72
CA ILE A 104 12.44 7.78 -19.19
C ILE A 104 11.22 6.98 -19.64
N VAL A 105 10.58 7.41 -20.72
CA VAL A 105 9.50 6.66 -21.37
C VAL A 105 10.07 6.01 -22.63
N ALA A 106 10.09 4.68 -22.69
CA ALA A 106 10.70 3.93 -23.77
C ALA A 106 9.73 2.90 -24.36
N CYS A 107 9.68 2.86 -25.69
CA CYS A 107 9.10 1.78 -26.49
C CYS A 107 10.20 0.89 -27.07
N ASN A 108 11.40 1.45 -27.26
CA ASN A 108 12.58 0.75 -27.74
C ASN A 108 13.81 1.15 -26.93
N LEU A 109 14.74 0.21 -26.76
CA LEU A 109 16.02 0.43 -26.09
C LEU A 109 17.17 0.02 -27.01
N MET A 110 18.23 0.81 -27.03
CA MET A 110 19.50 0.44 -27.64
C MET A 110 20.59 0.49 -26.57
N ILE A 111 21.32 -0.62 -26.47
CA ILE A 111 22.47 -0.77 -25.59
C ILE A 111 23.69 -0.84 -26.48
N GLU A 112 24.57 0.14 -26.36
CA GLU A 112 25.81 0.23 -27.12
C GLU A 112 27.00 -0.03 -26.19
N TYR A 113 27.82 -1.02 -26.55
CA TYR A 113 29.09 -1.34 -25.90
C TYR A 113 30.18 -0.54 -26.63
N ALA A 114 30.51 0.65 -26.13
CA ALA A 114 31.23 1.67 -26.87
C ALA A 114 32.76 1.62 -26.73
N ASP A 115 33.26 1.05 -25.63
CA ASP A 115 34.69 1.03 -25.32
C ASP A 115 35.04 -0.21 -24.48
N PHE A 116 36.28 -0.67 -24.55
CA PHE A 116 36.73 -1.95 -23.99
C PHE A 116 38.07 -1.83 -23.22
N TYR A 117 38.26 -2.74 -22.27
CA TYR A 117 39.58 -3.13 -21.78
C TYR A 117 40.00 -4.37 -22.56
N GLU A 118 41.04 -4.24 -23.36
CA GLU A 118 41.59 -5.32 -24.17
C GLU A 118 43.01 -5.61 -23.71
N ASN A 119 43.32 -6.90 -23.54
CA ASN A 119 44.68 -7.32 -23.29
C ASN A 119 45.35 -7.63 -24.64
N LEU A 120 46.05 -6.64 -25.20
CA LEU A 120 46.75 -6.73 -26.49
C LEU A 120 47.82 -7.84 -26.53
N GLN A 121 48.31 -8.31 -25.38
CA GLN A 121 49.25 -9.45 -25.33
C GLN A 121 48.55 -10.81 -25.47
N ALA A 122 47.23 -10.87 -25.34
CA ALA A 122 46.43 -12.09 -25.51
C ALA A 122 45.83 -12.21 -26.93
N SER A 123 46.03 -11.23 -27.81
CA SER A 123 45.51 -11.25 -29.17
C SER A 123 46.49 -11.90 -30.16
N SER A 124 45.98 -12.96 -30.81
CA SER A 124 46.01 -13.16 -32.28
C SER A 124 47.17 -13.85 -32.98
N GLU A 125 47.60 -15.03 -32.53
CA GLU A 125 48.18 -16.01 -33.46
C GLU A 125 47.28 -17.23 -33.68
N SER A 126 46.58 -17.69 -32.63
CA SER A 126 45.67 -18.85 -32.72
C SER A 126 44.29 -18.60 -32.09
N LEU A 127 43.24 -18.96 -32.81
CA LEU A 127 41.83 -18.92 -32.41
C LEU A 127 41.33 -20.32 -32.05
N GLN A 128 40.31 -20.42 -31.20
CA GLN A 128 39.69 -21.72 -30.88
C GLN A 128 38.57 -22.05 -31.86
N CYS A 129 38.60 -23.26 -32.41
CA CYS A 129 37.54 -23.75 -33.27
C CYS A 129 36.22 -23.89 -32.49
N PRO A 130 35.11 -23.28 -32.96
CA PRO A 130 33.82 -23.32 -32.25
C PRO A 130 33.19 -24.72 -32.16
N ARG A 131 33.67 -25.68 -32.96
CA ARG A 131 33.10 -27.05 -33.03
C ARG A 131 33.89 -28.06 -32.20
N CYS A 132 35.22 -28.01 -32.23
CA CYS A 132 36.08 -28.99 -31.59
C CYS A 132 37.09 -28.39 -30.60
N SER A 133 37.05 -27.07 -30.37
CA SER A 133 37.94 -26.31 -29.48
C SER A 133 39.44 -26.40 -29.82
N SER A 134 39.81 -27.03 -30.95
CA SER A 134 41.19 -27.08 -31.43
C SER A 134 41.72 -25.68 -31.71
N SER A 135 43.01 -25.47 -31.45
CA SER A 135 43.69 -24.21 -31.76
C SER A 135 43.95 -24.10 -33.26
N VAL A 136 43.59 -22.97 -33.87
CA VAL A 136 43.64 -22.75 -35.32
C VAL A 136 44.29 -21.41 -35.62
N PRO A 137 45.29 -21.34 -36.51
CA PRO A 137 45.87 -20.07 -36.94
C PRO A 137 44.82 -19.11 -37.50
N ALA A 138 44.95 -17.82 -37.19
CA ALA A 138 43.99 -16.80 -37.63
C ALA A 138 43.90 -16.63 -39.17
N ASN A 139 44.93 -17.07 -39.90
CA ASN A 139 44.98 -17.08 -41.36
C ASN A 139 45.44 -18.47 -41.83
N PRO A 140 44.65 -19.24 -42.61
CA PRO A 140 43.38 -18.87 -43.27
C PRO A 140 42.13 -18.92 -42.38
N GLY A 141 42.23 -19.33 -41.10
CA GLY A 141 41.07 -19.41 -40.21
C GLY A 141 40.15 -20.62 -40.44
N VAL A 142 40.67 -21.67 -41.08
CA VAL A 142 39.97 -22.95 -41.29
C VAL A 142 40.58 -24.01 -40.40
N CYS A 143 39.76 -24.68 -39.59
CA CYS A 143 40.22 -25.71 -38.67
C CYS A 143 40.67 -26.97 -39.41
N ALA A 144 41.94 -27.35 -39.30
CA ALA A 144 42.47 -28.57 -39.91
C ALA A 144 41.79 -29.86 -39.43
N ASN A 145 41.29 -29.86 -38.19
CA ASN A 145 40.65 -31.05 -37.59
C ASN A 145 39.21 -31.31 -38.07
N CYS A 146 38.40 -30.27 -38.34
CA CYS A 146 36.98 -30.45 -38.64
C CYS A 146 36.46 -29.61 -39.82
N GLY A 147 37.34 -28.88 -40.51
CA GLY A 147 37.02 -28.05 -41.67
C GLY A 147 36.22 -26.78 -41.37
N GLU A 148 35.86 -26.51 -40.11
CA GLU A 148 35.05 -25.33 -39.79
C GLU A 148 35.82 -24.03 -39.78
N ASN A 149 35.12 -22.95 -40.15
CA ASN A 149 35.65 -21.60 -40.08
C ASN A 149 35.59 -21.08 -38.63
N VAL A 150 36.73 -20.66 -38.10
CA VAL A 150 36.86 -20.23 -36.69
C VAL A 150 36.22 -18.88 -36.39
N PHE A 151 35.85 -18.11 -37.43
CA PHE A 151 35.10 -16.88 -37.31
C PHE A 151 33.58 -17.10 -37.20
N GLN A 152 33.11 -18.36 -37.26
CA GLN A 152 31.70 -18.68 -37.03
C GLN A 152 31.29 -18.43 -35.57
N CYS A 153 30.10 -17.87 -35.39
CA CYS A 153 29.51 -17.75 -34.06
C CYS A 153 29.29 -19.14 -33.43
N HIS A 154 29.73 -19.33 -32.19
CA HIS A 154 29.58 -20.59 -31.45
C HIS A 154 28.11 -20.99 -31.23
N LYS A 155 27.19 -20.03 -31.25
CA LYS A 155 25.76 -20.25 -31.00
C LYS A 155 24.93 -20.46 -32.27
N CYS A 156 25.15 -19.65 -33.31
CA CYS A 156 24.30 -19.68 -34.51
C CYS A 156 25.06 -19.92 -35.82
N ARG A 157 26.37 -20.18 -35.76
CA ARG A 157 27.26 -20.44 -36.90
C ARG A 157 27.34 -19.35 -37.97
N ALA A 158 26.71 -18.19 -37.76
CA ALA A 158 26.81 -17.05 -38.66
C ALA A 158 28.25 -16.50 -38.66
N ILE A 159 28.74 -16.12 -39.84
CA ILE A 159 30.07 -15.53 -40.06
C ILE A 159 29.88 -14.05 -40.34
N ASN A 160 30.63 -13.19 -39.65
CA ASN A 160 30.74 -11.78 -40.02
C ASN A 160 31.95 -11.59 -40.93
N TYR A 161 31.72 -11.12 -42.16
CA TYR A 161 32.79 -10.87 -43.13
C TYR A 161 33.43 -9.49 -42.95
N ASP A 162 32.74 -8.55 -42.30
CA ASP A 162 33.21 -7.18 -42.13
C ASP A 162 34.15 -7.04 -40.92
N GLU A 163 33.82 -7.72 -39.82
CA GLU A 163 34.58 -7.65 -38.56
C GLU A 163 34.90 -9.07 -38.06
N LYS A 164 36.18 -9.44 -38.05
CA LYS A 164 36.67 -10.78 -37.71
C LYS A 164 36.54 -11.13 -36.21
N ASP A 165 36.53 -10.12 -35.33
CA ASP A 165 36.38 -10.30 -33.88
C ASP A 165 35.24 -9.44 -33.30
N PRO A 166 33.97 -9.71 -33.66
CA PRO A 166 32.86 -8.90 -33.21
C PRO A 166 32.57 -9.16 -31.73
N PHE A 167 32.26 -8.11 -30.96
CA PHE A 167 31.90 -8.25 -29.54
C PHE A 167 30.56 -9.00 -29.37
N LEU A 168 29.60 -8.72 -30.25
CA LEU A 168 28.31 -9.39 -30.36
C LEU A 168 28.17 -10.04 -31.73
N CYS A 169 27.60 -11.24 -31.77
CA CYS A 169 27.16 -11.82 -33.03
C CYS A 169 26.01 -11.00 -33.64
N HIS A 170 26.19 -10.49 -34.85
CA HIS A 170 25.18 -9.70 -35.56
C HIS A 170 23.84 -10.44 -35.77
N ALA A 171 23.86 -11.78 -35.81
CA ALA A 171 22.67 -12.59 -36.05
C ALA A 171 21.92 -12.96 -34.75
N CYS A 172 22.63 -13.45 -33.72
CA CYS A 172 21.99 -13.97 -32.51
C CYS A 172 22.30 -13.20 -31.21
N GLY A 173 23.17 -12.19 -31.27
CA GLY A 173 23.58 -11.39 -30.11
C GLY A 173 24.48 -12.11 -29.11
N PHE A 174 24.93 -13.33 -29.41
CA PHE A 174 25.87 -14.05 -28.56
C PHE A 174 27.19 -13.30 -28.45
N CYS A 175 27.65 -13.09 -27.22
CA CYS A 175 28.97 -12.54 -26.90
C CYS A 175 29.85 -13.68 -26.37
N LYS A 176 31.03 -13.86 -26.93
CA LYS A 176 31.99 -14.88 -26.46
C LYS A 176 32.74 -14.46 -25.20
N TYR A 177 32.69 -13.18 -24.84
CA TYR A 177 33.45 -12.59 -23.74
C TYR A 177 32.66 -12.45 -22.45
N ALA A 178 31.32 -12.41 -22.51
CA ALA A 178 30.46 -12.23 -21.35
C ALA A 178 29.00 -12.58 -21.66
N LYS A 179 28.19 -12.74 -20.62
CA LYS A 179 26.73 -12.86 -20.69
C LYS A 179 26.07 -11.67 -19.99
N PHE A 180 25.13 -11.01 -20.65
CA PHE A 180 24.47 -9.80 -20.13
C PHE A 180 23.02 -10.06 -19.75
N ASP A 181 22.68 -9.84 -18.47
CA ASP A 181 21.32 -9.94 -17.94
C ASP A 181 20.82 -8.58 -17.46
N TYR A 182 19.82 -8.04 -18.16
CA TYR A 182 19.24 -6.72 -17.89
C TYR A 182 17.92 -6.82 -17.14
N THR A 183 17.81 -6.07 -16.04
CA THR A 183 16.60 -5.90 -15.25
C THR A 183 16.24 -4.42 -15.16
N LEU A 184 15.01 -4.07 -15.47
CA LEU A 184 14.49 -2.71 -15.45
C LEU A 184 13.68 -2.51 -14.17
N THR A 185 13.81 -1.35 -13.54
CA THR A 185 12.85 -0.88 -12.53
C THR A 185 11.91 0.09 -13.22
N GLY A 186 10.70 -0.36 -13.52
CA GLY A 186 9.77 0.38 -14.36
C GLY A 186 8.33 -0.10 -14.23
N ARG A 187 7.46 0.56 -14.97
CA ARG A 187 6.04 0.22 -15.08
C ARG A 187 5.54 0.44 -16.51
N PRO A 188 4.57 -0.36 -17.00
CA PRO A 188 3.88 -0.04 -18.24
C PRO A 188 3.23 1.34 -18.16
N CYS A 189 3.20 2.07 -19.26
CA CYS A 189 2.52 3.35 -19.36
C CYS A 189 1.84 3.50 -20.73
N CYS A 190 0.85 4.38 -20.80
CA CYS A 190 0.14 4.69 -22.04
C CYS A 190 0.75 5.94 -22.71
N ALA A 191 1.90 5.77 -23.36
CA ALA A 191 2.39 6.77 -24.31
C ALA A 191 1.74 6.54 -25.68
N VAL A 192 1.36 7.62 -26.35
CA VAL A 192 0.83 7.63 -27.71
C VAL A 192 1.74 8.53 -28.53
N ASP A 193 2.01 8.13 -29.77
CA ASP A 193 2.86 8.88 -30.68
C ASP A 193 2.19 10.23 -31.02
N PRO A 194 2.96 11.34 -31.08
CA PRO A 194 2.42 12.63 -31.52
C PRO A 194 1.80 12.53 -32.91
N ILE A 195 0.68 13.21 -33.11
CA ILE A 195 0.02 13.28 -34.41
C ILE A 195 0.67 14.39 -35.21
N GLU A 196 1.31 14.03 -36.33
CA GLU A 196 2.07 14.97 -37.18
C GLU A 196 1.40 15.21 -38.54
N SER A 197 0.43 14.37 -38.93
CA SER A 197 -0.25 14.43 -40.23
C SER A 197 -1.75 14.13 -40.14
N ASP A 198 -2.51 14.53 -41.17
CA ASP A 198 -3.94 14.23 -41.26
C ASP A 198 -4.24 12.73 -41.43
N GLU A 199 -3.30 11.96 -41.99
CA GLU A 199 -3.42 10.51 -42.05
C GLU A 199 -3.25 9.87 -40.66
N ASP A 200 -2.31 10.38 -39.85
CA ASP A 200 -2.15 9.95 -38.47
C ASP A 200 -3.35 10.36 -37.61
N ARG A 201 -3.94 11.53 -37.90
CA ARG A 201 -5.19 11.98 -37.29
C ARG A 201 -6.34 11.01 -37.56
N LYS A 202 -6.56 10.63 -38.83
CA LYS A 202 -7.60 9.65 -39.20
C LYS A 202 -7.38 8.31 -38.49
N LYS A 203 -6.13 7.80 -38.49
CA LYS A 203 -5.76 6.57 -37.78
C LYS A 203 -6.01 6.67 -36.27
N ALA A 204 -5.71 7.82 -35.65
CA ALA A 204 -5.96 8.05 -34.23
C ALA A 204 -7.47 8.00 -33.91
N ILE A 205 -8.32 8.60 -34.75
CA ILE A 205 -9.79 8.54 -34.58
C ILE A 205 -10.30 7.09 -34.71
N THR A 206 -9.90 6.36 -35.75
CA THR A 206 -10.26 4.93 -35.90
C THR A 206 -9.79 4.12 -34.71
N THR A 207 -8.56 4.37 -34.22
CA THR A 207 -8.02 3.73 -33.03
C THR A 207 -8.85 4.02 -31.79
N ILE A 208 -9.27 5.27 -31.58
CA ILE A 208 -10.13 5.66 -30.46
C ILE A 208 -11.46 4.88 -30.52
N ASN A 209 -12.11 4.82 -31.68
CA ASN A 209 -13.40 4.13 -31.83
C ASN A 209 -13.26 2.63 -31.53
N ASN A 210 -12.26 1.96 -32.09
CA ASN A 210 -11.98 0.55 -31.82
C ASN A 210 -11.74 0.27 -30.33
N HIS A 211 -11.01 1.17 -29.64
CA HIS A 211 -10.78 1.05 -28.21
C HIS A 211 -12.06 1.29 -27.39
N LEU A 212 -12.92 2.21 -27.79
CA LEU A 212 -14.21 2.45 -27.12
C LEU A 212 -15.16 1.25 -27.26
N GLU A 213 -15.25 0.64 -28.45
CA GLU A 213 -16.01 -0.59 -28.66
C GLU A 213 -15.48 -1.76 -27.82
N LYS A 214 -14.15 -1.85 -27.69
CA LYS A 214 -13.53 -2.85 -26.81
C LYS A 214 -13.83 -2.55 -25.33
N ALA A 215 -13.78 -1.28 -24.92
CA ALA A 215 -14.10 -0.87 -23.55
C ALA A 215 -15.54 -1.23 -23.18
N ASP A 216 -16.50 -1.01 -24.08
CA ASP A 216 -17.91 -1.39 -23.86
C ASP A 216 -18.07 -2.91 -23.65
N ARG A 217 -17.39 -3.73 -24.47
CA ARG A 217 -17.39 -5.19 -24.32
C ARG A 217 -16.84 -5.64 -22.97
N VAL A 218 -15.69 -5.11 -22.56
CA VAL A 218 -15.05 -5.47 -21.27
C VAL A 218 -15.90 -4.97 -20.09
N TYR A 219 -16.50 -3.78 -20.20
CA TYR A 219 -17.41 -3.25 -19.19
C TYR A 219 -18.65 -4.12 -19.02
N LYS A 220 -19.30 -4.54 -20.12
CA LYS A 220 -20.44 -5.47 -20.07
C LYS A 220 -20.07 -6.80 -19.40
N GLN A 221 -18.88 -7.33 -19.68
CA GLN A 221 -18.38 -8.53 -19.00
C GLN A 221 -18.22 -8.30 -17.48
N LEU A 222 -17.65 -7.16 -17.07
CA LEU A 222 -17.47 -6.83 -15.66
C LEU A 222 -18.81 -6.69 -14.92
N VAL A 223 -19.80 -6.02 -15.55
CA VAL A 223 -21.16 -5.91 -15.02
C VAL A 223 -21.84 -7.28 -14.95
N GLY A 224 -21.62 -8.14 -15.95
CA GLY A 224 -22.15 -9.50 -15.98
C GLY A 224 -21.65 -10.39 -14.84
N ASN A 225 -20.49 -10.09 -14.24
CA ASN A 225 -19.98 -10.84 -13.08
C ASN A 225 -20.71 -10.50 -11.77
N LYS A 226 -21.36 -9.32 -11.68
CA LYS A 226 -21.96 -8.81 -10.43
C LYS A 226 -23.02 -9.75 -9.84
N PRO A 227 -24.02 -10.27 -10.60
CA PRO A 227 -25.04 -11.16 -10.03
C PRO A 227 -24.46 -12.45 -9.44
N THR A 228 -23.40 -12.99 -10.06
CA THR A 228 -22.73 -14.19 -9.55
C THR A 228 -22.00 -13.91 -8.23
N LEU A 229 -21.39 -12.74 -8.09
CA LEU A 229 -20.74 -12.33 -6.83
C LEU A 229 -21.77 -12.14 -5.72
N GLU A 230 -22.90 -11.48 -6.01
CA GLU A 230 -24.00 -11.28 -5.05
C GLU A 230 -24.57 -12.62 -4.58
N MET A 231 -24.81 -13.56 -5.50
CA MET A 231 -25.24 -14.92 -5.15
C MET A 231 -24.22 -15.65 -4.25
N LEU A 232 -22.92 -15.53 -4.54
CA LEU A 232 -21.88 -16.17 -3.73
C LEU A 232 -21.79 -15.55 -2.32
N LEU A 233 -22.01 -14.24 -2.19
CA LEU A 233 -22.07 -13.56 -0.90
C LEU A 233 -23.26 -14.03 -0.06
N VAL A 234 -24.44 -14.19 -0.66
CA VAL A 234 -25.63 -14.74 0.02
C VAL A 234 -25.36 -16.16 0.55
N LYS A 235 -24.76 -17.03 -0.27
CA LYS A 235 -24.38 -18.39 0.16
C LYS A 235 -23.39 -18.41 1.32
N ILE A 236 -22.48 -17.43 1.39
CA ILE A 236 -21.55 -17.29 2.51
C ILE A 236 -22.27 -16.84 3.78
N SER A 237 -23.25 -15.94 3.67
CA SER A 237 -24.06 -15.54 4.83
C SER A 237 -24.95 -16.67 5.35
N GLU A 238 -25.58 -17.45 4.48
CA GLU A 238 -26.41 -18.59 4.87
C GLU A 238 -25.59 -19.68 5.57
N HIS A 239 -24.41 -20.03 5.02
CA HIS A 239 -23.52 -21.01 5.64
C HIS A 239 -22.93 -20.56 7.00
N ARG A 240 -22.98 -19.25 7.32
CA ARG A 240 -22.65 -18.77 8.67
C ARG A 240 -23.80 -18.96 9.65
N LEU A 241 -25.04 -18.82 9.20
CA LEU A 241 -26.24 -19.02 10.01
C LEU A 241 -26.45 -20.50 10.38
N ASP A 242 -26.19 -21.43 9.44
CA ASP A 242 -26.29 -22.87 9.70
C ASP A 242 -25.29 -23.36 10.76
N ARG A 243 -24.05 -22.83 10.75
CA ARG A 243 -23.06 -23.14 11.79
C ARG A 243 -23.43 -22.62 13.19
N SER A 244 -24.30 -21.62 13.27
CA SER A 244 -24.85 -21.14 14.56
C SER A 244 -26.12 -21.86 14.99
N GLY A 245 -26.72 -22.71 14.13
CA GLY A 245 -27.95 -23.47 14.42
C GLY A 245 -27.71 -24.89 14.97
N GLU A 246 -26.54 -25.48 14.75
CA GLU A 246 -26.26 -26.91 15.05
C GLU A 246 -25.43 -27.18 16.32
N GLU A 247 -25.48 -26.32 17.35
CA GLU A 247 -24.86 -26.64 18.66
C GLU A 247 -25.79 -27.33 19.67
N THR A 248 -26.93 -27.89 19.24
CA THR A 248 -27.86 -28.59 20.15
C THR A 248 -28.29 -29.99 19.69
N THR A 249 -27.37 -30.85 19.25
CA THR A 249 -27.61 -32.30 19.38
C THR A 249 -26.31 -33.09 19.44
N THR A 250 -26.03 -33.68 20.59
CA THR A 250 -25.02 -34.73 20.78
C THR A 250 -25.34 -35.95 19.91
N GLN A 251 -24.42 -36.35 19.03
CA GLN A 251 -24.10 -37.76 18.82
C GLN A 251 -22.69 -37.94 18.26
N ALA A 252 -21.90 -38.69 19.01
CA ALA A 252 -20.54 -39.09 18.68
C ALA A 252 -20.56 -40.11 17.53
N SER A 253 -19.94 -39.77 16.41
CA SER A 253 -19.29 -40.77 15.56
C SER A 253 -18.06 -40.17 14.90
N SER A 254 -16.97 -40.92 15.03
CA SER A 254 -15.60 -40.64 14.64
C SER A 254 -15.43 -40.35 13.15
N SER A 255 -14.91 -39.19 12.80
CA SER A 255 -14.07 -39.02 11.61
C SER A 255 -13.06 -37.88 11.78
N THR A 256 -11.80 -38.27 11.95
CA THR A 256 -10.63 -37.41 12.05
C THR A 256 -10.19 -36.99 10.63
N ALA A 257 -10.87 -36.01 10.04
CA ALA A 257 -10.44 -35.18 8.89
C ALA A 257 -11.62 -34.23 8.63
N VAL A 258 -11.57 -32.90 8.78
CA VAL A 258 -10.90 -31.92 7.92
C VAL A 258 -11.04 -30.56 8.63
N VAL A 259 -9.95 -29.99 9.17
CA VAL A 259 -9.99 -28.64 9.80
C VAL A 259 -9.41 -27.54 8.89
N ASN A 260 -9.05 -27.84 7.63
CA ASN A 260 -8.36 -26.87 6.75
C ASN A 260 -8.98 -26.69 5.35
N GLN A 261 -10.29 -26.88 5.16
CA GLN A 261 -10.95 -26.51 3.88
C GLN A 261 -11.66 -25.16 3.98
N VAL A 262 -11.08 -24.15 3.35
CA VAL A 262 -11.75 -22.85 3.11
C VAL A 262 -13.07 -23.11 2.38
N ASN A 263 -14.18 -22.56 2.88
CA ASN A 263 -15.51 -22.73 2.28
C ASN A 263 -15.46 -22.52 0.76
N ARG A 264 -15.99 -23.47 0.00
CA ARG A 264 -15.95 -23.48 -1.48
C ARG A 264 -16.57 -22.22 -2.09
N ALA A 265 -17.60 -21.64 -1.47
CA ALA A 265 -18.19 -20.38 -1.89
C ALA A 265 -17.21 -19.20 -1.71
N ILE A 266 -16.41 -19.19 -0.63
CA ILE A 266 -15.36 -18.19 -0.40
C ILE A 266 -14.24 -18.34 -1.43
N GLN A 267 -13.82 -19.56 -1.75
CA GLN A 267 -12.80 -19.81 -2.78
C GLN A 267 -13.28 -19.34 -4.16
N LEU A 268 -14.51 -19.68 -4.54
CA LEU A 268 -15.12 -19.25 -5.81
C LEU A 268 -15.30 -17.73 -5.87
N LEU A 269 -15.70 -17.09 -4.76
CA LEU A 269 -15.81 -15.64 -4.67
C LEU A 269 -14.44 -14.98 -4.88
N ALA A 270 -13.41 -15.48 -4.20
CA ALA A 270 -12.05 -14.98 -4.35
C ALA A 270 -11.55 -15.13 -5.79
N GLN A 271 -11.78 -16.28 -6.43
CA GLN A 271 -11.40 -16.51 -7.82
C GLN A 271 -12.11 -15.55 -8.78
N ARG A 272 -13.43 -15.39 -8.65
CA ARG A 272 -14.22 -14.51 -9.53
C ARG A 272 -13.90 -13.03 -9.33
N TYR A 273 -13.75 -12.59 -8.07
CA TYR A 273 -13.49 -11.19 -7.76
C TYR A 273 -12.01 -10.81 -8.00
N CYS A 274 -11.07 -11.54 -7.39
CA CYS A 274 -9.65 -11.22 -7.46
C CYS A 274 -8.96 -11.71 -8.74
N GLY A 275 -9.58 -12.63 -9.47
CA GLY A 275 -9.12 -13.09 -10.78
C GLY A 275 -9.87 -12.38 -11.91
N ASP A 276 -11.07 -12.85 -12.23
CA ASP A 276 -11.79 -12.43 -13.44
C ASP A 276 -12.15 -10.93 -13.42
N CYS A 277 -12.79 -10.45 -12.34
CA CYS A 277 -13.20 -9.04 -12.25
C CYS A 277 -11.99 -8.11 -12.22
N LYS A 278 -10.93 -8.48 -11.49
CA LYS A 278 -9.69 -7.72 -11.44
C LYS A 278 -9.04 -7.63 -12.83
N ASN A 279 -8.92 -8.74 -13.54
CA ASN A 279 -8.33 -8.75 -14.89
C ASN A 279 -9.14 -7.90 -15.88
N SER A 280 -10.47 -8.03 -15.89
CA SER A 280 -11.35 -7.20 -16.72
C SER A 280 -11.26 -5.72 -16.34
N PHE A 281 -11.17 -5.40 -15.05
CA PHE A 281 -10.98 -4.02 -14.57
C PHE A 281 -9.62 -3.44 -14.99
N ASP A 282 -8.54 -4.21 -14.87
CA ASP A 282 -7.19 -3.81 -15.29
C ASP A 282 -7.12 -3.60 -16.80
N GLU A 283 -7.76 -4.47 -17.58
CA GLU A 283 -7.87 -4.32 -19.03
C GLU A 283 -8.68 -3.08 -19.42
N LEU A 284 -9.86 -2.89 -18.81
CA LEU A 284 -10.71 -1.72 -19.05
C LEU A 284 -9.95 -0.42 -18.72
N SER A 285 -9.25 -0.40 -17.59
CA SER A 285 -8.42 0.74 -17.17
C SER A 285 -7.35 1.06 -18.22
N ARG A 286 -6.64 0.04 -18.74
CA ARG A 286 -5.63 0.20 -19.79
C ARG A 286 -6.22 0.75 -21.09
N ILE A 287 -7.40 0.26 -21.50
CA ILE A 287 -8.09 0.74 -22.72
C ILE A 287 -8.48 2.21 -22.56
N ILE A 288 -9.10 2.57 -21.43
CA ILE A 288 -9.54 3.94 -21.15
C ILE A 288 -8.35 4.89 -21.10
N GLN A 289 -7.25 4.50 -20.45
CA GLN A 289 -6.01 5.29 -20.43
C GLN A 289 -5.47 5.56 -21.85
N ARG A 290 -5.51 4.54 -22.73
CA ARG A 290 -5.07 4.69 -24.12
C ARG A 290 -5.99 5.61 -24.92
N VAL A 291 -7.31 5.48 -24.79
CA VAL A 291 -8.28 6.41 -25.41
C VAL A 291 -8.02 7.84 -24.98
N HIS A 292 -7.79 8.08 -23.69
CA HIS A 292 -7.48 9.41 -23.19
C HIS A 292 -6.18 9.97 -23.75
N ALA A 293 -5.11 9.16 -23.79
CA ALA A 293 -3.85 9.57 -24.37
C ALA A 293 -4.01 9.94 -25.86
N CYS A 294 -4.70 9.11 -26.66
CA CYS A 294 -4.99 9.42 -28.06
C CYS A 294 -5.82 10.70 -28.22
N ARG A 295 -6.85 10.92 -27.38
CA ARG A 295 -7.66 12.14 -27.42
C ARG A 295 -6.85 13.40 -27.08
N ARG A 296 -5.89 13.30 -26.15
CA ARG A 296 -5.00 14.44 -25.83
C ARG A 296 -4.14 14.84 -27.02
N GLU A 297 -3.50 13.88 -27.69
CA GLU A 297 -2.71 14.15 -28.89
C GLU A 297 -3.57 14.68 -30.03
N LEU A 298 -4.80 14.16 -30.20
CA LEU A 298 -5.75 14.64 -31.20
C LEU A 298 -6.13 16.12 -30.98
N VAL A 299 -6.43 16.49 -29.74
CA VAL A 299 -6.72 17.89 -29.37
C VAL A 299 -5.49 18.78 -29.56
N ALA A 300 -4.29 18.28 -29.25
CA ALA A 300 -3.05 19.02 -29.45
C ALA A 300 -2.81 19.32 -30.94
N TYR A 301 -2.98 18.32 -31.81
CA TYR A 301 -2.87 18.50 -33.26
C TYR A 301 -3.92 19.48 -33.81
N ASP A 302 -5.20 19.31 -33.43
CA ASP A 302 -6.27 20.19 -33.88
C ASP A 302 -6.05 21.65 -33.43
N ARG A 303 -5.46 21.88 -32.25
CA ARG A 303 -5.08 23.23 -31.79
C ARG A 303 -3.99 23.85 -32.67
N VAL A 304 -2.93 23.10 -32.97
CA VAL A 304 -1.81 23.57 -33.81
C VAL A 304 -2.31 23.91 -35.22
N GLN A 305 -3.21 23.10 -35.80
CA GLN A 305 -3.84 23.36 -37.10
C GLN A 305 -4.66 24.66 -37.10
N LEU A 306 -5.43 24.92 -36.03
CA LEU A 306 -6.20 26.15 -35.89
C LEU A 306 -5.30 27.39 -35.73
N GLU A 307 -4.19 27.27 -35.01
CA GLU A 307 -3.21 28.35 -34.85
C GLU A 307 -2.51 28.67 -36.18
N GLN A 308 -2.14 27.66 -36.96
CA GLN A 308 -1.57 27.84 -38.30
C GLN A 308 -2.57 28.46 -39.27
N SER A 309 -3.85 28.06 -39.19
CA SER A 309 -4.93 28.62 -40.01
C SER A 309 -5.26 30.08 -39.66
N ARG A 310 -5.01 30.50 -38.41
CA ARG A 310 -5.21 31.89 -37.94
C ARG A 310 -3.99 32.78 -38.16
N GLY A 311 -2.78 32.22 -38.14
CA GLY A 311 -1.52 32.94 -38.37
C GLY A 311 -1.25 33.32 -39.83
N GLY A 312 -1.98 32.75 -40.80
CA GLY A 312 -1.80 33.00 -42.24
C GLY A 312 -2.42 34.29 -42.79
N ARG A 313 -2.92 35.20 -41.94
CA ARG A 313 -3.64 36.43 -42.39
C ARG A 313 -3.07 37.76 -41.88
N SER A 314 -1.82 37.81 -41.42
CA SER A 314 -1.19 39.09 -41.09
C SER A 314 0.05 39.36 -41.95
N GLY A 315 -0.23 39.74 -43.20
CA GLY A 315 0.65 40.55 -44.03
C GLY A 315 -0.07 41.86 -44.36
N SER A 316 0.46 42.97 -43.83
CA SER A 316 0.17 44.35 -44.21
C SER A 316 -1.20 44.94 -43.86
N THR A 317 -1.25 45.84 -42.86
CA THR A 317 -1.54 47.27 -43.06
C THR A 317 -1.47 48.03 -41.74
N ALA A 318 -0.66 49.09 -41.71
CA ALA A 318 -0.73 50.14 -40.72
C ALA A 318 -2.03 50.94 -40.90
N GLY A 319 -2.71 51.27 -39.81
CA GLY A 319 -3.92 52.09 -39.84
C GLY A 319 -4.44 52.41 -38.44
N LEU A 320 -4.24 53.65 -38.03
CA LEU A 320 -4.79 54.28 -36.82
C LEU A 320 -6.33 54.27 -36.85
N GLY A 321 -6.99 54.03 -35.71
CA GLY A 321 -8.43 54.33 -35.58
C GLY A 321 -9.19 53.63 -34.45
N ALA A 322 -9.30 54.31 -33.30
CA ALA A 322 -10.41 54.32 -32.34
C ALA A 322 -11.03 52.97 -31.88
N ALA A 323 -10.53 52.45 -30.75
CA ALA A 323 -11.23 51.47 -29.94
C ALA A 323 -12.38 52.14 -29.16
N SER A 324 -13.62 51.88 -29.57
CA SER A 324 -14.79 52.08 -28.71
C SER A 324 -14.83 50.99 -27.64
N CYS A 325 -14.70 51.43 -26.40
CA CYS A 325 -14.86 50.70 -25.17
C CYS A 325 -16.23 49.99 -25.03
N SER A 326 -16.24 48.67 -25.16
CA SER A 326 -17.12 47.82 -24.37
C SER A 326 -16.28 47.15 -23.27
N ARG A 327 -16.52 47.58 -22.03
CA ARG A 327 -16.04 46.90 -20.83
C ARG A 327 -16.62 45.48 -20.83
N GLN A 328 -15.83 44.50 -21.25
CA GLN A 328 -15.93 43.14 -20.74
C GLN A 328 -14.79 42.93 -19.74
N GLU A 329 -15.19 42.64 -18.52
CA GLU A 329 -14.41 42.18 -17.39
C GLU A 329 -13.24 41.26 -17.79
N PRO A 330 -12.10 41.29 -17.07
CA PRO A 330 -11.02 40.32 -17.24
C PRO A 330 -11.53 38.94 -16.83
N GLY A 331 -12.10 38.23 -17.81
CA GLY A 331 -12.50 36.84 -17.69
C GLY A 331 -11.28 36.01 -17.31
N THR A 332 -11.25 35.63 -16.03
CA THR A 332 -10.43 34.60 -15.42
C THR A 332 -10.01 33.56 -16.45
N ILE A 333 -8.71 33.55 -16.75
CA ILE A 333 -8.03 32.40 -17.35
C ILE A 333 -8.08 31.30 -16.26
N THR A 334 -9.22 30.63 -16.14
CA THR A 334 -9.30 29.39 -15.37
C THR A 334 -8.63 28.32 -16.21
N ALA A 335 -7.39 28.04 -15.83
CA ALA A 335 -6.69 26.82 -16.16
C ALA A 335 -7.63 25.62 -16.03
N ASN A 336 -7.61 24.75 -17.04
CA ASN A 336 -8.01 23.34 -16.98
C ASN A 336 -9.35 23.05 -16.27
N ALA A 337 -10.46 23.27 -16.98
CA ALA A 337 -11.66 22.47 -16.75
C ALA A 337 -11.36 21.00 -17.12
N HIS A 338 -10.72 20.27 -16.19
CA HIS A 338 -10.66 18.82 -16.23
C HIS A 338 -12.11 18.28 -16.20
N PRO A 339 -12.52 17.43 -17.14
CA PRO A 339 -13.81 16.76 -17.03
C PRO A 339 -13.77 15.86 -15.79
N SER A 340 -14.55 16.22 -14.76
CA SER A 340 -14.88 15.39 -13.58
C SER A 340 -13.70 14.73 -12.82
N ALA A 341 -12.60 15.47 -12.60
CA ALA A 341 -11.64 15.06 -11.56
C ALA A 341 -12.31 15.11 -10.17
N GLY A 342 -12.17 14.07 -9.35
CA GLY A 342 -12.60 14.10 -7.94
C GLY A 342 -13.89 13.37 -7.56
N ARG A 343 -14.81 13.04 -8.48
CA ARG A 343 -16.15 12.50 -8.11
C ARG A 343 -16.30 10.97 -8.07
N CYS A 344 -15.25 10.18 -8.27
CA CYS A 344 -15.36 8.71 -8.06
C CYS A 344 -15.17 8.35 -6.60
N TYR A 345 -15.65 7.15 -6.26
CA TYR A 345 -15.42 6.51 -4.97
C TYR A 345 -13.97 6.57 -4.49
N GLY A 346 -12.96 6.24 -5.31
CA GLY A 346 -11.56 6.27 -4.87
C GLY A 346 -11.02 7.69 -4.62
N CYS A 347 -11.44 8.69 -5.40
CA CYS A 347 -11.08 10.09 -5.21
C CYS A 347 -11.71 10.58 -3.89
N ALA A 348 -12.97 10.19 -3.61
CA ALA A 348 -13.66 10.49 -2.35
C ALA A 348 -13.02 9.76 -1.15
N SER A 349 -12.67 8.48 -1.29
CA SER A 349 -12.01 7.67 -0.26
C SER A 349 -10.65 8.24 0.11
N ALA A 350 -9.83 8.59 -0.89
CA ALA A 350 -8.52 9.22 -0.66
C ALA A 350 -8.67 10.60 0.01
N ALA A 351 -9.67 11.40 -0.41
CA ALA A 351 -9.97 12.66 0.26
C ALA A 351 -10.33 12.44 1.74
N THR A 352 -11.15 11.44 2.06
CA THR A 352 -11.46 11.08 3.45
C THR A 352 -10.21 10.69 4.24
N GLU A 353 -9.31 9.88 3.67
CA GLU A 353 -8.04 9.50 4.32
C GLU A 353 -7.13 10.71 4.60
N HIS A 354 -7.02 11.63 3.64
CA HIS A 354 -6.27 12.87 3.83
C HIS A 354 -6.91 13.78 4.86
N CYS A 355 -8.24 13.92 4.87
CA CYS A 355 -8.96 14.67 5.89
C CYS A 355 -8.72 14.08 7.28
N LEU A 356 -8.78 12.75 7.45
CA LEU A 356 -8.48 12.09 8.72
C LEU A 356 -7.04 12.34 9.17
N THR A 357 -6.08 12.30 8.24
CA THR A 357 -4.68 12.62 8.53
C THR A 357 -4.52 14.06 9.04
N LEU A 358 -5.16 15.02 8.37
CA LEU A 358 -5.17 16.42 8.78
C LEU A 358 -5.83 16.62 10.14
N LEU A 359 -7.00 16.01 10.36
CA LEU A 359 -7.73 16.08 11.63
C LEU A 359 -6.90 15.50 12.79
N ARG A 360 -6.18 14.40 12.57
CA ARG A 360 -5.23 13.85 13.55
C ARG A 360 -4.11 14.83 13.88
N ALA A 361 -3.52 15.47 12.88
CA ALA A 361 -2.49 16.49 13.10
C ALA A 361 -3.02 17.69 13.91
N LEU A 362 -4.24 18.15 13.60
CA LEU A 362 -4.90 19.24 14.33
C LEU A 362 -5.24 18.84 15.77
N ALA A 363 -5.67 17.60 16.01
CA ALA A 363 -6.05 17.10 17.33
C ALA A 363 -4.89 16.99 18.34
N VAL A 364 -3.63 17.04 17.86
CA VAL A 364 -2.44 17.14 18.73
C VAL A 364 -2.45 18.43 19.55
N THR A 365 -2.96 19.53 18.97
CA THR A 365 -2.98 20.84 19.63
C THR A 365 -4.25 20.99 20.49
N PRO A 366 -4.15 21.27 21.81
CA PRO A 366 -5.32 21.33 22.69
C PRO A 366 -6.39 22.37 22.31
N THR A 367 -5.97 23.54 21.80
CA THR A 367 -6.89 24.60 21.35
C THR A 367 -7.69 24.17 20.13
N SER A 368 -7.01 23.65 19.10
CA SER A 368 -7.62 23.08 17.91
C SER A 368 -8.57 21.93 18.26
N ARG A 369 -8.18 21.06 19.19
CA ARG A 369 -9.02 19.95 19.67
C ARG A 369 -10.37 20.44 20.23
N LYS A 370 -10.36 21.48 21.06
CA LYS A 370 -11.60 22.08 21.59
C LYS A 370 -12.50 22.62 20.48
N VAL A 371 -11.92 23.31 19.49
CA VAL A 371 -12.67 23.83 18.33
C VAL A 371 -13.26 22.69 17.51
N LEU A 372 -12.49 21.63 17.24
CA LEU A 372 -12.96 20.45 16.51
C LEU A 372 -14.16 19.78 17.21
N CYS A 373 -14.10 19.63 18.55
CA CYS A 373 -15.24 19.12 19.32
C CYS A 373 -16.46 20.03 19.21
N ALA A 374 -16.29 21.34 19.34
CA ALA A 374 -17.37 22.32 19.29
C ALA A 374 -18.06 22.36 17.91
N GLN A 375 -17.34 22.02 16.83
CA GLN A 375 -17.88 21.91 15.47
C GLN A 375 -18.55 20.54 15.19
N GLY A 376 -18.75 19.69 16.20
CA GLY A 376 -19.49 18.43 16.04
C GLY A 376 -18.69 17.28 15.43
N LEU A 377 -17.35 17.36 15.38
CA LEU A 377 -16.51 16.32 14.77
C LEU A 377 -16.78 14.91 15.32
N ILE A 378 -17.05 14.79 16.62
CA ILE A 378 -17.31 13.52 17.29
C ILE A 378 -18.53 12.81 16.69
N GLN A 379 -19.61 13.56 16.47
CA GLN A 379 -20.86 13.04 15.91
C GLN A 379 -20.65 12.54 14.48
N GLU A 380 -20.02 13.37 13.64
CA GLU A 380 -19.69 13.06 12.23
C GLU A 380 -18.83 11.79 12.09
N LEU A 381 -17.78 11.66 12.91
CA LEU A 381 -16.91 10.49 12.88
C LEU A 381 -17.64 9.21 13.30
N VAL A 382 -18.45 9.29 14.35
CA VAL A 382 -19.23 8.14 14.85
C VAL A 382 -20.30 7.73 13.83
N GLU A 383 -20.98 8.67 13.18
CA GLU A 383 -22.04 8.41 12.21
C GLU A 383 -21.56 7.90 10.86
N PHE A 384 -20.55 8.54 10.27
CA PHE A 384 -20.17 8.26 8.89
C PHE A 384 -18.93 7.40 8.75
N ASN A 385 -17.98 7.45 9.69
CA ASN A 385 -16.64 6.92 9.49
C ASN A 385 -16.27 5.76 10.44
N LEU A 386 -16.95 5.60 11.58
CA LEU A 386 -16.69 4.51 12.51
C LEU A 386 -17.05 3.13 11.93
N ARG A 387 -18.10 3.07 11.09
CA ARG A 387 -18.61 1.82 10.49
C ARG A 387 -18.27 1.66 9.01
N LYS A 388 -17.90 2.73 8.31
CA LYS A 388 -17.69 2.73 6.85
C LYS A 388 -16.21 2.88 6.51
N GLY A 389 -15.83 2.48 5.31
CA GLY A 389 -14.45 2.52 4.84
C GLY A 389 -13.68 1.23 5.13
N THR A 390 -12.38 1.26 4.86
CA THR A 390 -11.48 0.12 5.09
C THR A 390 -11.24 -0.10 6.59
N VAL A 391 -10.79 -1.29 6.98
CA VAL A 391 -10.43 -1.59 8.38
C VAL A 391 -9.38 -0.60 8.90
N GLN A 392 -8.46 -0.17 8.05
CA GLN A 392 -7.46 0.83 8.39
C GLN A 392 -8.11 2.19 8.70
N VAL A 393 -9.02 2.67 7.85
CA VAL A 393 -9.75 3.93 8.08
C VAL A 393 -10.55 3.86 9.38
N GLN A 394 -11.22 2.74 9.66
CA GLN A 394 -11.96 2.56 10.92
C GLN A 394 -11.06 2.61 12.15
N GLU A 395 -9.85 2.04 12.08
CA GLU A 395 -8.84 2.13 13.15
C GLU A 395 -8.34 3.57 13.32
N GLU A 396 -8.04 4.26 12.22
CA GLU A 396 -7.61 5.66 12.22
C GLU A 396 -8.65 6.58 12.87
N VAL A 397 -9.94 6.36 12.56
CA VAL A 397 -11.08 7.07 13.17
C VAL A 397 -11.17 6.78 14.66
N ARG A 398 -10.99 5.52 15.08
CA ARG A 398 -11.01 5.12 16.49
C ARG A 398 -9.90 5.82 17.28
N GLN A 399 -8.68 5.85 16.74
CA GLN A 399 -7.55 6.55 17.37
C GLN A 399 -7.78 8.07 17.41
N LEU A 400 -8.34 8.65 16.35
CA LEU A 400 -8.70 10.08 16.31
C LEU A 400 -9.75 10.42 17.38
N LEU A 401 -10.81 9.63 17.52
CA LEU A 401 -11.82 9.81 18.57
C LEU A 401 -11.22 9.75 19.98
N CYS A 402 -10.30 8.81 20.23
CA CYS A 402 -9.55 8.73 21.49
C CYS A 402 -8.68 9.97 21.72
N MET A 403 -8.04 10.50 20.67
CA MET A 403 -7.18 11.68 20.77
C MET A 403 -8.00 12.96 21.02
N VAL A 404 -9.13 13.11 20.34
CA VAL A 404 -10.00 14.30 20.39
C VAL A 404 -10.73 14.42 21.73
N THR A 405 -11.04 13.30 22.38
CA THR A 405 -11.70 13.26 23.70
C THR A 405 -10.74 13.36 24.89
N ARG A 406 -9.42 13.23 24.65
CA ARG A 406 -8.40 13.24 25.71
C ARG A 406 -8.44 14.51 26.55
N ASP A 407 -8.49 14.33 27.87
CA ASP A 407 -8.53 15.39 28.90
C ASP A 407 -9.69 16.39 28.67
N ASN A 408 -10.80 15.94 28.06
CA ASN A 408 -11.98 16.75 27.80
C ASN A 408 -13.26 16.01 28.27
N PRO A 409 -13.81 16.36 29.44
CA PRO A 409 -14.95 15.65 30.03
C PRO A 409 -16.22 15.81 29.20
N GLU A 410 -16.51 17.00 28.67
CA GLU A 410 -17.71 17.27 27.85
C GLU A 410 -17.70 16.42 26.57
N ALA A 411 -16.55 16.41 25.87
CA ALA A 411 -16.38 15.62 24.65
C ALA A 411 -16.44 14.11 24.91
N THR A 412 -15.83 13.65 26.02
CA THR A 412 -15.88 12.23 26.42
C THR A 412 -17.31 11.82 26.76
N GLU A 413 -18.07 12.66 27.45
CA GLU A 413 -19.46 12.40 27.81
C GLU A 413 -20.34 12.31 26.56
N ALA A 414 -20.20 13.25 25.63
CA ALA A 414 -20.93 13.23 24.36
C ALA A 414 -20.63 11.94 23.58
N LEU A 415 -19.36 11.54 23.48
CA LEU A 415 -18.98 10.30 22.80
C LEU A 415 -19.55 9.04 23.48
N CYS A 416 -19.39 8.94 24.80
CA CYS A 416 -19.93 7.82 25.58
C CYS A 416 -21.45 7.71 25.46
N SER A 417 -22.16 8.85 25.46
CA SER A 417 -23.61 8.90 25.31
C SER A 417 -24.05 8.41 23.93
N LEU A 418 -23.39 8.85 22.85
CA LEU A 418 -23.65 8.38 21.49
C LEU A 418 -23.43 6.88 21.32
N ILE A 419 -22.35 6.35 21.92
CA ILE A 419 -22.06 4.91 21.91
C ILE A 419 -23.17 4.15 22.63
N MET A 420 -23.53 4.58 23.83
CA MET A 420 -24.57 3.95 24.65
C MET A 420 -25.91 3.94 23.92
N GLU A 421 -26.36 5.08 23.40
CA GLU A 421 -27.62 5.23 22.67
C GLU A 421 -27.69 4.25 21.48
N ARG A 422 -26.63 4.19 20.66
CA ARG A 422 -26.59 3.30 19.50
C ARG A 422 -26.63 1.82 19.87
N ILE A 423 -25.87 1.42 20.88
CA ILE A 423 -25.89 0.03 21.34
C ILE A 423 -27.28 -0.30 21.92
N SER A 424 -27.85 0.58 22.74
CA SER A 424 -29.20 0.39 23.30
C SER A 424 -30.27 0.24 22.21
N VAL A 425 -30.25 1.09 21.17
CA VAL A 425 -31.21 1.00 20.05
C VAL A 425 -31.01 -0.31 19.28
N THR A 426 -29.77 -0.68 18.98
CA THR A 426 -29.46 -1.93 18.24
C THR A 426 -29.87 -3.17 19.05
N MET A 427 -29.66 -3.16 20.37
CA MET A 427 -30.09 -4.22 21.28
C MET A 427 -31.61 -4.35 21.34
N ARG A 428 -32.38 -3.27 21.24
CA ARG A 428 -33.86 -3.35 21.20
C ARG A 428 -34.40 -3.86 19.87
N GLY A 429 -33.65 -3.69 18.77
CA GLY A 429 -34.06 -4.05 17.40
C GLY A 429 -33.44 -5.33 16.83
N HIS A 430 -32.76 -6.15 17.64
CA HIS A 430 -31.90 -7.27 17.19
C HIS A 430 -32.60 -8.45 16.49
N GLY A 431 -33.92 -8.38 16.25
CA GLY A 431 -34.67 -9.42 15.53
C GLY A 431 -34.48 -9.43 14.01
N THR A 432 -33.81 -8.43 13.42
CA THR A 432 -33.72 -8.24 11.96
C THR A 432 -32.30 -8.13 11.38
N VAL A 433 -31.27 -7.94 12.21
CA VAL A 433 -29.87 -7.70 11.78
C VAL A 433 -28.91 -8.44 12.72
N ASP A 434 -27.78 -8.93 12.20
CA ASP A 434 -26.67 -9.46 13.01
C ASP A 434 -26.19 -8.41 14.02
N LEU A 435 -26.58 -8.60 15.28
CA LEU A 435 -26.27 -7.72 16.40
C LEU A 435 -24.76 -7.63 16.60
N GLY A 436 -24.04 -8.75 16.49
CA GLY A 436 -22.61 -8.83 16.72
C GLY A 436 -21.82 -7.99 15.73
N TYR A 437 -22.19 -8.02 14.45
CA TYR A 437 -21.60 -7.14 13.44
C TYR A 437 -21.91 -5.66 13.70
N SER A 438 -23.13 -5.36 14.14
CA SER A 438 -23.65 -4.00 14.26
C SER A 438 -23.10 -3.20 15.45
N VAL A 439 -22.75 -3.87 16.56
CA VAL A 439 -22.23 -3.22 17.79
C VAL A 439 -20.72 -3.31 17.95
N ARG A 440 -20.05 -4.15 17.15
CA ARG A 440 -18.60 -4.38 17.23
C ARG A 440 -17.76 -3.11 17.10
N PRO A 441 -18.05 -2.17 16.17
CA PRO A 441 -17.26 -0.93 16.05
C PRO A 441 -17.31 -0.08 17.32
N GLU A 442 -18.48 0.06 17.92
CA GLU A 442 -18.74 0.81 19.15
C GLU A 442 -18.07 0.16 20.37
N ILE A 443 -18.18 -1.16 20.53
CA ILE A 443 -17.51 -1.89 21.62
C ILE A 443 -15.99 -1.81 21.50
N SER A 444 -15.46 -1.92 20.26
CA SER A 444 -14.03 -1.78 20.01
C SER A 444 -13.53 -0.37 20.32
N LEU A 445 -14.35 0.65 20.06
CA LEU A 445 -14.05 2.03 20.44
C LEU A 445 -14.07 2.22 21.98
N LEU A 446 -15.06 1.67 22.69
CA LEU A 446 -15.11 1.67 24.15
C LEU A 446 -13.86 1.02 24.77
N ALA A 447 -13.44 -0.13 24.23
CA ALA A 447 -12.22 -0.80 24.66
C ALA A 447 -10.98 0.09 24.47
N ALA A 448 -10.85 0.75 23.31
CA ALA A 448 -9.72 1.64 23.03
C ALA A 448 -9.73 2.91 23.90
N LEU A 449 -10.91 3.48 24.19
CA LEU A 449 -11.04 4.66 25.04
C LEU A 449 -10.52 4.40 26.46
N ILE A 450 -10.87 3.25 27.03
CA ILE A 450 -10.47 2.85 28.39
C ILE A 450 -8.97 2.61 28.51
N GLN A 451 -8.32 2.13 27.45
CA GLN A 451 -6.87 1.94 27.44
C GLN A 451 -6.07 3.24 27.41
N LYS A 452 -6.72 4.40 27.14
CA LYS A 452 -6.06 5.71 27.19
C LYS A 452 -6.12 6.28 28.60
N GLU A 453 -4.95 6.37 29.23
CA GLU A 453 -4.76 7.06 30.51
C GLU A 453 -4.94 8.58 30.33
N ASP A 454 -6.00 9.12 30.92
CA ASP A 454 -6.29 10.56 30.96
C ASP A 454 -7.20 10.92 32.14
N SER A 455 -7.48 12.21 32.34
CA SER A 455 -8.33 12.68 33.45
C SER A 455 -9.78 12.19 33.38
N CYS A 456 -10.21 11.62 32.26
CA CYS A 456 -11.59 11.21 32.00
C CYS A 456 -11.82 9.70 32.19
N TRP A 457 -10.82 8.96 32.70
CA TRP A 457 -10.89 7.50 32.88
C TRP A 457 -12.13 7.04 33.68
N GLU A 458 -12.52 7.79 34.73
CA GLU A 458 -13.65 7.42 35.59
C GLU A 458 -14.97 7.46 34.82
N LEU A 459 -15.14 8.46 33.95
CA LEU A 459 -16.31 8.60 33.07
C LEU A 459 -16.40 7.44 32.07
N LYS A 460 -15.27 7.09 31.45
CA LYS A 460 -15.19 5.97 30.50
C LYS A 460 -15.52 4.64 31.17
N LEU A 461 -15.01 4.42 32.40
CA LEU A 461 -15.28 3.23 33.18
C LEU A 461 -16.76 3.13 33.58
N ARG A 462 -17.38 4.25 33.97
CA ARG A 462 -18.82 4.31 34.25
C ARG A 462 -19.63 3.85 33.05
N SER A 463 -19.30 4.30 31.84
CA SER A 463 -20.02 3.90 30.63
C SER A 463 -19.94 2.40 30.36
N VAL A 464 -18.77 1.76 30.53
CA VAL A 464 -18.65 0.30 30.37
C VAL A 464 -19.43 -0.44 31.46
N MET A 465 -19.36 0.02 32.72
CA MET A 465 -20.12 -0.59 33.81
C MET A 465 -21.63 -0.45 33.57
N GLN A 466 -22.09 0.70 33.09
CA GLN A 466 -23.49 0.94 32.75
C GLN A 466 -23.94 0.04 31.60
N LEU A 467 -23.10 -0.12 30.57
CA LEU A 467 -23.38 -1.02 29.44
C LEU A 467 -23.45 -2.49 29.88
N PHE A 468 -22.50 -2.91 30.71
CA PHE A 468 -22.48 -4.25 31.29
C PHE A 468 -23.76 -4.54 32.09
N LEU A 469 -24.16 -3.62 32.98
CA LEU A 469 -25.38 -3.78 33.78
C LEU A 469 -26.64 -3.75 32.91
N MET A 470 -26.69 -2.90 31.89
CA MET A 470 -27.79 -2.86 30.93
C MET A 470 -27.91 -4.19 30.18
N ALA A 471 -26.81 -4.72 29.66
CA ALA A 471 -26.80 -6.01 28.96
C ALA A 471 -27.13 -7.19 29.88
N SER A 472 -26.76 -7.11 31.16
CA SER A 472 -27.06 -8.17 32.13
C SER A 472 -28.56 -8.30 32.45
N LYS A 473 -29.35 -7.23 32.25
CA LYS A 473 -30.81 -7.27 32.40
C LYS A 473 -31.49 -8.05 31.28
N ASP A 474 -30.85 -8.12 30.10
CA ASP A 474 -31.28 -8.89 28.93
C ASP A 474 -30.57 -10.26 28.82
N ASN A 475 -30.21 -10.88 29.95
CA ASN A 475 -29.47 -12.15 30.01
C ASN A 475 -30.14 -13.36 29.34
N LYS A 476 -31.39 -13.22 28.89
CA LYS A 476 -32.14 -14.26 28.17
C LYS A 476 -31.73 -14.38 26.70
N SER A 477 -31.08 -13.37 26.13
CA SER A 477 -30.64 -13.39 24.73
C SER A 477 -29.17 -13.84 24.62
N PRO A 478 -28.88 -15.04 24.08
CA PRO A 478 -27.49 -15.51 23.91
C PRO A 478 -26.67 -14.59 23.01
N VAL A 479 -27.31 -13.97 22.01
CA VAL A 479 -26.66 -13.04 21.09
C VAL A 479 -26.20 -11.77 21.82
N VAL A 480 -27.01 -11.22 22.74
CA VAL A 480 -26.62 -10.07 23.58
C VAL A 480 -25.49 -10.45 24.54
N MET A 481 -25.53 -11.67 25.09
CA MET A 481 -24.47 -12.16 25.97
C MET A 481 -23.12 -12.24 25.25
N GLU A 482 -23.08 -12.81 24.04
CA GLU A 482 -21.85 -12.94 23.27
C GLU A 482 -21.38 -11.62 22.69
N SER A 483 -22.30 -10.80 22.18
CA SER A 483 -21.97 -9.59 21.41
C SER A 483 -21.73 -8.35 22.26
N VAL A 484 -22.28 -8.28 23.48
CA VAL A 484 -22.21 -7.09 24.34
C VAL A 484 -21.68 -7.41 25.74
N LEU A 485 -22.31 -8.37 26.45
CA LEU A 485 -21.97 -8.66 27.85
C LEU A 485 -20.53 -9.19 28.01
N LEU A 486 -20.16 -10.20 27.22
CA LEU A 486 -18.83 -10.82 27.26
C LEU A 486 -17.71 -9.84 26.87
N PRO A 487 -17.82 -9.02 25.80
CA PRO A 487 -16.86 -7.98 25.51
C PRO A 487 -16.71 -6.94 26.63
N CYS A 488 -17.81 -6.50 27.25
CA CYS A 488 -17.74 -5.57 28.39
C CYS A 488 -16.99 -6.20 29.58
N LEU A 489 -17.26 -7.47 29.88
CA LEU A 489 -16.51 -8.22 30.90
C LEU A 489 -15.03 -8.33 30.57
N LYS A 490 -14.66 -8.60 29.32
CA LYS A 490 -13.25 -8.65 28.88
C LYS A 490 -12.56 -7.30 29.07
N ILE A 491 -13.25 -6.19 28.77
CA ILE A 491 -12.73 -4.84 29.00
C ILE A 491 -12.49 -4.60 30.50
N LEU A 492 -13.49 -4.86 31.35
CA LEU A 492 -13.36 -4.72 32.81
C LEU A 492 -12.25 -5.63 33.38
N GLN A 493 -12.18 -6.88 32.92
CA GLN A 493 -11.14 -7.82 33.32
C GLN A 493 -9.74 -7.32 32.95
N SER A 494 -9.58 -6.68 31.78
CA SER A 494 -8.29 -6.13 31.35
C SER A 494 -7.78 -4.99 32.24
N LEU A 495 -8.68 -4.29 32.95
CA LEU A 495 -8.30 -3.25 33.92
C LEU A 495 -7.96 -3.82 35.30
N ILE A 496 -8.62 -4.91 35.70
CA ILE A 496 -8.51 -5.48 37.05
C ILE A 496 -7.35 -6.49 37.12
N LYS A 497 -7.09 -7.20 36.02
CA LYS A 497 -6.05 -8.23 35.98
C LYS A 497 -4.71 -7.58 35.60
N PRO A 498 -3.65 -7.71 36.41
CA PRO A 498 -2.32 -7.27 36.00
C PRO A 498 -1.87 -8.05 34.76
N ASP A 499 -1.08 -7.41 33.89
CA ASP A 499 -0.52 -8.04 32.68
C ASP A 499 0.10 -9.40 33.00
N GLN A 500 -0.18 -10.42 32.17
CA GLN A 500 0.44 -11.73 32.35
C GLN A 500 1.96 -11.60 32.27
N PRO A 501 2.71 -12.07 33.29
CA PRO A 501 4.15 -11.91 33.32
C PRO A 501 4.82 -12.84 32.30
N GLY A 502 5.22 -12.29 31.15
CA GLY A 502 6.11 -12.93 30.18
C GLY A 502 7.57 -13.09 30.63
N SER A 503 7.87 -12.95 31.92
CA SER A 503 9.23 -13.15 32.44
C SER A 503 9.18 -13.84 33.80
N LYS A 504 10.13 -14.76 34.03
CA LYS A 504 10.26 -15.75 35.12
C LYS A 504 10.16 -15.22 36.57
N LYS A 505 9.75 -13.97 36.83
CA LYS A 505 9.77 -13.30 38.14
C LYS A 505 8.46 -13.30 38.94
N ASN A 506 7.31 -13.62 38.33
CA ASN A 506 5.99 -13.48 38.98
C ASN A 506 5.12 -14.74 38.92
N LYS A 507 5.70 -15.92 38.69
CA LYS A 507 4.95 -17.18 38.54
C LYS A 507 4.29 -17.66 39.84
N ASP A 508 4.84 -17.27 41.00
CA ASP A 508 4.42 -17.74 42.33
C ASP A 508 3.81 -16.65 43.22
N LYS A 509 3.40 -15.50 42.67
CA LYS A 509 2.83 -14.39 43.44
C LYS A 509 1.30 -14.34 43.29
N THR A 510 0.59 -14.40 44.41
CA THR A 510 -0.86 -14.17 44.49
C THR A 510 -1.23 -12.75 44.07
N LEU A 511 -2.46 -12.55 43.56
CA LEU A 511 -2.98 -11.23 43.16
C LEU A 511 -2.85 -10.19 44.30
N ASP A 512 -3.02 -10.62 45.55
CA ASP A 512 -2.85 -9.78 46.74
C ASP A 512 -1.42 -9.25 46.96
N VAL A 513 -0.40 -9.98 46.47
CA VAL A 513 1.02 -9.56 46.54
C VAL A 513 1.38 -8.62 45.38
N LEU A 514 0.61 -8.66 44.29
CA LEU A 514 0.81 -7.82 43.10
C LEU A 514 -0.06 -6.55 43.13
N ALA A 515 -1.06 -6.48 43.99
CA ALA A 515 -1.94 -5.33 44.12
C ALA A 515 -1.21 -4.11 44.70
N THR A 516 -1.26 -2.98 43.98
CA THR A 516 -0.66 -1.71 44.39
C THR A 516 -1.42 -1.03 45.55
N LEU A 517 -2.63 -1.49 45.86
CA LEU A 517 -3.53 -0.90 46.86
C LEU A 517 -4.06 -1.98 47.82
N ARG A 518 -3.98 -1.71 49.12
CA ARG A 518 -4.65 -2.50 50.16
C ARG A 518 -5.89 -1.72 50.63
N PRO A 519 -7.11 -2.21 50.38
CA PRO A 519 -8.31 -1.49 50.78
C PRO A 519 -8.42 -1.41 52.32
N THR A 520 -8.63 -0.22 52.86
CA THR A 520 -8.95 -0.03 54.29
C THR A 520 -10.36 -0.56 54.58
N GLU A 521 -10.50 -1.38 55.61
CA GLU A 521 -11.79 -1.97 56.00
C GLU A 521 -12.86 -0.88 56.26
N GLY A 522 -14.03 -1.07 55.66
CA GLY A 522 -15.18 -0.17 55.72
C GLY A 522 -15.17 1.00 54.74
N VAL A 523 -14.09 1.22 53.97
CA VAL A 523 -14.04 2.28 52.94
C VAL A 523 -14.45 1.72 51.58
N HIS A 524 -15.74 1.79 51.28
CA HIS A 524 -16.32 1.29 50.03
C HIS A 524 -16.94 2.40 49.18
N VAL A 525 -17.01 2.16 47.87
CA VAL A 525 -17.76 2.98 46.92
C VAL A 525 -19.07 2.28 46.60
N ASP A 526 -20.20 2.90 46.95
CA ASP A 526 -21.51 2.46 46.46
C ASP A 526 -21.58 2.57 44.93
N ARG A 527 -21.80 1.43 44.27
CA ARG A 527 -21.86 1.32 42.80
C ARG A 527 -22.96 2.19 42.19
N ASN A 528 -24.16 2.21 42.79
CA ASN A 528 -25.29 2.92 42.21
C ASN A 528 -25.07 4.43 42.32
N LYS A 529 -24.65 4.91 43.49
CA LYS A 529 -24.32 6.33 43.70
C LYS A 529 -23.14 6.79 42.83
N TRP A 530 -22.16 5.92 42.60
CA TRP A 530 -21.05 6.20 41.70
C TRP A 530 -21.49 6.32 40.23
N LEU A 531 -22.41 5.46 39.77
CA LEU A 531 -23.00 5.55 38.43
C LEU A 531 -23.86 6.82 38.28
N GLU A 532 -24.55 7.24 39.35
CA GLU A 532 -25.34 8.47 39.43
C GLU A 532 -24.49 9.75 39.58
N ARG A 533 -23.16 9.63 39.62
CA ARG A 533 -22.20 10.74 39.73
C ARG A 533 -22.28 11.52 41.05
N ASP A 534 -22.62 10.84 42.14
CA ASP A 534 -22.56 11.44 43.47
C ASP A 534 -21.11 11.90 43.79
N PRO A 535 -20.88 13.19 44.11
CA PRO A 535 -19.56 13.71 44.43
C PRO A 535 -18.82 12.95 45.54
N ASN A 536 -19.56 12.35 46.49
CA ASN A 536 -19.01 11.62 47.64
C ASN A 536 -18.54 10.20 47.31
N HIS A 537 -18.87 9.71 46.12
CA HIS A 537 -18.59 8.37 45.63
C HIS A 537 -17.59 8.35 44.48
N THR A 538 -16.99 9.49 44.13
CA THR A 538 -15.90 9.57 43.12
C THR A 538 -14.62 8.91 43.59
N PHE A 539 -13.73 8.55 42.66
CA PHE A 539 -12.40 8.04 43.01
C PHE A 539 -11.62 8.99 43.92
N GLU A 540 -11.67 10.30 43.67
CA GLU A 540 -11.00 11.27 44.53
C GLU A 540 -11.56 11.30 45.96
N ALA A 541 -12.90 11.24 46.11
CA ALA A 541 -13.54 11.19 47.41
C ALA A 541 -13.19 9.89 48.16
N TRP A 542 -13.16 8.76 47.46
CA TRP A 542 -12.69 7.49 47.99
C TRP A 542 -11.22 7.53 48.40
N ARG A 543 -10.36 8.08 47.54
CA ARG A 543 -8.92 8.22 47.79
C ARG A 543 -8.63 9.07 49.03
N ARG A 544 -9.37 10.18 49.21
CA ARG A 544 -9.27 11.01 50.42
C ARG A 544 -9.63 10.23 51.67
N LYS A 545 -10.74 9.47 51.65
CA LYS A 545 -11.17 8.62 52.78
C LYS A 545 -10.17 7.51 53.12
N MET A 546 -9.46 6.99 52.11
CA MET A 546 -8.40 6.00 52.31
C MET A 546 -7.22 6.56 53.10
N TYR A 547 -6.68 7.72 52.70
CA TYR A 547 -5.52 8.33 53.39
C TYR A 547 -5.85 8.98 54.73
N SER A 548 -7.09 9.42 54.96
CA SER A 548 -7.48 10.02 56.25
C SER A 548 -7.42 9.02 57.42
N LYS A 549 -7.52 7.71 57.19
CA LYS A 549 -7.40 6.68 58.25
C LYS A 549 -5.96 6.31 58.62
N ASP A 550 -4.99 6.48 57.72
CA ASP A 550 -3.58 6.18 58.00
C ASP A 550 -2.91 7.19 58.94
N ALA A 551 -3.53 8.35 59.18
CA ALA A 551 -3.02 9.40 60.05
C ALA A 551 -3.28 9.17 61.57
N GLU A 552 -4.06 8.14 61.95
CA GLU A 552 -4.46 7.89 63.35
C GLU A 552 -3.64 6.81 64.08
N ILE A 553 -2.56 6.28 63.50
CA ILE A 553 -1.67 5.34 64.19
C ILE A 553 -0.51 6.13 64.84
N PRO A 554 -0.42 6.25 66.19
CA PRO A 554 0.68 6.96 66.82
C PRO A 554 1.99 6.19 66.63
N PRO A 555 3.13 6.88 66.42
CA PRO A 555 4.41 6.21 66.24
C PRO A 555 4.83 5.52 67.55
N VAL A 556 5.11 4.23 67.49
CA VAL A 556 5.73 3.48 68.59
C VAL A 556 7.08 4.12 68.91
N LYS A 557 7.22 4.69 70.11
CA LYS A 557 8.50 5.24 70.57
C LYS A 557 9.53 4.10 70.66
N PRO A 558 10.74 4.25 70.11
CA PRO A 558 11.80 3.26 70.31
C PRO A 558 12.18 3.21 71.79
N ALA A 559 12.28 1.99 72.34
CA ALA A 559 12.62 1.75 73.74
C ALA A 559 13.94 2.42 74.12
N THR A 560 13.99 3.02 75.31
CA THR A 560 15.15 3.75 75.80
C THR A 560 16.32 2.80 76.11
N LYS A 561 17.56 3.29 76.02
CA LYS A 561 18.77 2.50 76.33
C LYS A 561 18.73 1.88 77.74
N GLU A 562 18.04 2.51 78.69
CA GLU A 562 17.85 1.99 80.05
C GLU A 562 16.92 0.78 80.10
N GLU A 563 15.82 0.79 79.33
CA GLU A 563 14.89 -0.34 79.23
C GLU A 563 15.57 -1.55 78.59
N VAL A 564 16.34 -1.34 77.52
CA VAL A 564 17.14 -2.39 76.85
C VAL A 564 18.22 -2.95 77.78
N ARG A 565 18.88 -2.09 78.56
CA ARG A 565 19.88 -2.51 79.55
C ARG A 565 19.24 -3.30 80.70
N SER A 566 18.05 -2.93 81.15
CA SER A 566 17.33 -3.66 82.19
C SER A 566 16.95 -5.07 81.75
N HIS A 567 16.48 -5.22 80.50
CA HIS A 567 16.15 -6.52 79.93
C HIS A 567 17.39 -7.40 79.75
N TYR A 568 18.51 -6.83 79.29
CA TYR A 568 19.77 -7.56 79.18
C TYR A 568 20.32 -8.03 80.53
N LEU A 569 20.20 -7.20 81.57
CA LEU A 569 20.65 -7.56 82.93
C LEU A 569 19.75 -8.63 83.56
N MET A 570 18.44 -8.56 83.34
CA MET A 570 17.51 -9.63 83.75
C MET A 570 17.86 -10.95 83.05
N GLU A 571 18.10 -10.94 81.74
CA GLU A 571 18.42 -12.17 81.00
C GLU A 571 19.76 -12.78 81.41
N LYS A 572 20.75 -11.95 81.76
CA LYS A 572 22.11 -12.39 82.11
C LYS A 572 22.25 -12.91 83.55
N TYR A 573 21.46 -12.38 84.49
CA TYR A 573 21.66 -12.67 85.92
C TYR A 573 20.45 -13.32 86.63
N ALA A 574 19.27 -13.36 86.01
CA ALA A 574 18.09 -14.01 86.61
C ALA A 574 18.02 -15.52 86.34
N LYS A 575 19.05 -16.12 85.73
CA LYS A 575 19.23 -17.59 85.68
C LYS A 575 20.43 -18.00 86.52
N ARG A 576 20.22 -18.03 87.84
CA ARG A 576 20.83 -19.00 88.75
C ARG A 576 19.82 -19.40 89.80
#